data_AF-A0A516RJQ9-F1
#
_entry.id   AF-A0A516RJQ9-F1
#
_cell.length_a   1.000
_cell.length_b   1.000
_cell.length_c   1.000
_cell.angle_alpha   90.00
_cell.angle_beta   90.00
_cell.angle_gamma   90.00
#
_symmetry.space_group_name_H-M   'P 1'
#
loop_
_entity.id
_entity.type
_entity.pdbx_description
1 polymer ?
#
loop_
_entity_poly.entity_id
_entity_poly.type
_entity_poly.pdbx_seq_one_letter_code
_entity_poly.pdbx_strand_id
1 'polypeptide(L)'
;MDTAADTHAVTNLIARYAELVDTGDVTDAAFLESGAAAEGSEAVGTMLRDTVIRYEDGTPRTHHATTSIAVESDRETVTARARSYVTVFPHAAAGLSSRSLPGLRRTGNSPSRNLSCW
;
A
#
# COMPACT_ATOMS: atom_id res chain seq x y z
N MET A 1 0.47 6.40 29.90
CA MET A 1 0.81 6.02 28.52
C MET A 1 2.16 5.35 28.55
N ASP A 2 2.22 4.10 28.10
CA ASP A 2 3.49 3.43 27.87
C ASP A 2 3.89 3.70 26.42
N THR A 3 4.79 4.67 26.23
CA THR A 3 5.24 5.12 24.91
C THR A 3 5.78 3.97 24.06
N ALA A 4 6.36 2.92 24.67
CA ALA A 4 6.83 1.75 23.93
C ALA A 4 5.67 0.90 23.41
N ALA A 5 4.66 0.64 24.26
CA ALA A 5 3.45 -0.07 23.86
C ALA A 5 2.67 0.70 22.78
N ASP A 6 2.54 2.02 22.93
CA ASP A 6 1.86 2.89 21.95
C ASP A 6 2.60 2.88 20.60
N THR A 7 3.93 2.97 20.62
CA THR A 7 4.78 2.88 19.40
C THR A 7 4.61 1.55 18.69
N HIS A 8 4.56 0.45 19.45
CA HIS A 8 4.36 -0.89 18.90
C HIS A 8 2.95 -1.04 18.29
N ALA A 9 1.92 -0.51 18.95
CA ALA A 9 0.56 -0.52 18.43
C ALA A 9 0.45 0.22 17.08
N VAL A 10 1.06 1.41 16.98
CA VAL A 10 1.09 2.18 15.72
C VAL A 10 1.90 1.48 14.63
N THR A 11 3.03 0.87 14.99
CA THR A 11 3.85 0.09 14.05
C THR A 11 3.06 -1.09 13.48
N ASN A 12 2.34 -1.82 14.33
CA ASN A 12 1.52 -2.94 13.91
C ASN A 12 0.31 -2.50 13.08
N LEU A 13 -0.25 -1.33 13.34
CA LEU A 13 -1.30 -0.75 12.51
C LEU A 13 -0.80 -0.52 11.08
N ILE A 14 0.40 0.04 10.91
CA ILE A 14 1.03 0.26 9.59
C ILE A 14 1.31 -1.07 8.88
N ALA A 15 1.82 -2.08 9.60
CA ALA A 15 2.07 -3.40 9.04
C ALA A 15 0.76 -4.08 8.59
N ARG A 16 -0.27 -4.05 9.43
CA ARG A 16 -1.58 -4.64 9.12
C ARG A 16 -2.26 -3.96 7.93
N TYR A 17 -2.11 -2.64 7.79
CA TYR A 17 -2.56 -1.96 6.57
C TYR A 17 -1.93 -2.55 5.31
N ALA A 18 -0.60 -2.68 5.29
CA ALA A 18 0.13 -3.26 4.17
C ALA A 18 -0.37 -4.68 3.84
N GLU A 19 -0.55 -5.52 4.85
CA GLU A 19 -1.06 -6.89 4.70
C GLU A 19 -2.49 -6.95 4.14
N LEU A 20 -3.41 -6.09 4.61
CA LEU A 20 -4.78 -6.03 4.11
C LEU A 20 -4.83 -5.58 2.64
N VAL A 21 -3.99 -4.62 2.26
CA VAL A 21 -3.87 -4.23 0.85
C VAL A 21 -3.31 -5.37 0.02
N ASP A 22 -2.20 -5.99 0.44
CA ASP A 22 -1.54 -7.07 -0.32
C ASP A 22 -2.39 -8.33 -0.50
N THR A 23 -3.28 -8.62 0.45
CA THR A 23 -4.24 -9.73 0.35
C THR A 23 -5.52 -9.37 -0.41
N GLY A 24 -5.74 -8.07 -0.67
CA GLY A 24 -6.96 -7.57 -1.29
C GLY A 24 -8.15 -7.45 -0.35
N ASP A 25 -7.99 -7.73 0.95
CA ASP A 25 -9.04 -7.60 1.96
C ASP A 25 -9.11 -6.19 2.56
N VAL A 26 -9.43 -5.22 1.71
CA VAL A 26 -9.51 -3.79 2.10
C VAL A 26 -10.86 -3.40 2.73
N THR A 27 -11.72 -4.37 3.01
CA THR A 27 -13.01 -4.19 3.70
C THR A 27 -12.80 -3.81 5.17
N ASP A 28 -11.74 -4.34 5.77
CA ASP A 28 -11.34 -4.13 7.17
C ASP A 28 -10.31 -3.01 7.35
N ALA A 29 -10.05 -2.20 6.31
CA ALA A 29 -9.16 -1.02 6.37
C ALA A 29 -9.75 0.15 7.21
N ALA A 30 -10.78 -0.14 8.00
CA ALA A 30 -11.54 0.77 8.84
C ALA A 30 -10.69 1.61 9.82
N PHE A 31 -9.49 1.14 10.14
CA PHE A 31 -8.61 1.76 11.11
C PHE A 31 -7.77 2.91 10.54
N LEU A 32 -7.99 3.27 9.26
CA LEU A 32 -7.21 4.28 8.56
C LEU A 32 -7.99 5.57 8.44
N GLU A 33 -7.46 6.61 9.07
CA GLU A 33 -7.72 8.00 8.72
C GLU A 33 -6.64 8.39 7.69
N SER A 34 -7.01 8.65 6.44
CA SER A 34 -6.06 9.03 5.40
C SER A 34 -6.13 10.54 5.13
N GLY A 35 -4.97 11.19 5.03
CA GLY A 35 -4.91 12.61 4.70
C GLY A 35 -5.35 12.88 3.25
N ALA A 36 -6.21 13.89 3.08
CA ALA A 36 -6.64 14.58 1.85
C ALA A 36 -7.44 13.80 0.79
N ALA A 37 -7.35 12.47 0.68
CA ALA A 37 -8.10 11.71 -0.35
C ALA A 37 -9.40 11.07 0.18
N ALA A 38 -9.40 10.60 1.44
CA ALA A 38 -10.57 10.00 2.09
C ALA A 38 -10.43 10.02 3.62
N GLU A 39 -11.44 10.52 4.33
CA GLU A 39 -11.48 10.59 5.80
C GLU A 39 -12.47 9.57 6.37
N GLY A 40 -12.06 8.86 7.42
CA GLY A 40 -12.85 7.82 8.06
C GLY A 40 -12.83 6.47 7.36
N SER A 41 -13.06 5.43 8.17
CA SER A 41 -13.13 4.01 7.80
C SER A 41 -13.85 3.72 6.49
N GLU A 42 -15.06 4.28 6.32
CA GLU A 42 -15.94 3.95 5.20
C GLU A 42 -15.43 4.56 3.89
N ALA A 43 -14.99 5.83 3.94
CA ALA A 43 -14.45 6.52 2.78
C ALA A 43 -13.14 5.86 2.32
N VAL A 44 -12.26 5.53 3.27
CA VAL A 44 -10.99 4.85 2.96
C VAL A 44 -11.24 3.44 2.42
N GLY A 45 -12.16 2.67 3.03
CA GLY A 45 -12.53 1.35 2.51
C GLY A 45 -13.17 1.40 1.12
N THR A 46 -13.91 2.47 0.80
CA THR A 46 -14.46 2.70 -0.55
C THR A 46 -13.35 3.06 -1.54
N MET A 47 -12.50 4.03 -1.19
CA MET A 47 -11.36 4.43 -1.99
C MET A 47 -10.48 3.22 -2.34
N LEU A 48 -10.09 2.41 -1.35
CA LEU A 48 -9.25 1.23 -1.57
C LEU A 48 -9.94 0.18 -2.44
N ARG A 49 -11.25 -0.01 -2.31
CA ARG A 49 -12.01 -0.94 -3.18
C ARG A 49 -12.02 -0.47 -4.64
N ASP A 50 -12.09 0.84 -4.85
CA ASP A 50 -12.16 1.43 -6.19
C ASP A 50 -10.79 1.55 -6.86
N THR A 51 -9.71 1.70 -6.09
CA THR A 51 -8.35 1.92 -6.63
C THR A 51 -7.48 0.67 -6.66
N VAL A 52 -7.67 -0.29 -5.74
CA VAL A 52 -6.86 -1.52 -5.70
C VAL A 52 -7.36 -2.51 -6.74
N ILE A 53 -6.59 -2.68 -7.81
CA ILE A 53 -6.85 -3.68 -8.85
C ILE A 53 -6.66 -5.08 -8.24
N ARG A 54 -7.71 -5.91 -8.26
CA ARG A 54 -7.64 -7.31 -7.84
C ARG A 54 -7.62 -8.23 -9.06
N TYR A 55 -6.78 -9.26 -9.00
CA TYR A 55 -6.70 -10.29 -10.03
C TYR A 55 -7.64 -11.46 -9.70
N GLU A 56 -7.68 -12.47 -10.57
CA GLU A 56 -8.55 -13.65 -10.42
C GLU A 56 -8.34 -14.41 -9.11
N ASP A 57 -7.13 -14.36 -8.55
CA ASP A 57 -6.80 -14.94 -7.23
C ASP A 57 -7.28 -14.10 -6.04
N GLY A 58 -7.97 -12.99 -6.30
CA GLY A 58 -8.50 -12.07 -5.29
C GLY A 58 -7.49 -11.05 -4.77
N THR A 59 -6.20 -11.22 -5.05
CA THR A 59 -5.14 -10.33 -4.57
C THR A 59 -4.80 -9.26 -5.60
N PRO A 60 -4.25 -8.11 -5.20
CA PRO A 60 -3.61 -7.17 -6.13
C PRO A 60 -2.22 -7.59 -6.59
N ARG A 61 -1.71 -8.74 -6.12
CA ARG A 61 -0.35 -9.22 -6.41
C ARG A 61 0.70 -8.15 -6.10
N THR A 62 0.54 -7.46 -4.98
CA THR A 62 1.51 -6.49 -4.48
C THR A 62 2.18 -7.02 -3.22
N HIS A 63 3.33 -6.43 -2.90
CA HIS A 63 3.95 -6.54 -1.60
C HIS A 63 4.40 -5.13 -1.15
N HIS A 64 3.80 -4.64 -0.07
CA HIS A 64 4.13 -3.35 0.54
C HIS A 64 5.23 -3.53 1.58
N ALA A 65 6.45 -3.06 1.26
CA ALA A 65 7.51 -2.98 2.24
C ALA A 65 7.47 -1.61 2.95
N THR A 66 7.14 -1.61 4.24
CA THR A 66 7.15 -0.41 5.08
C THR A 66 8.45 -0.33 5.90
N THR A 67 9.07 0.84 5.94
CA THR A 67 10.38 1.04 6.57
C THR A 67 10.46 2.40 7.27
N SER A 68 11.49 2.56 8.12
CA SER A 68 11.82 3.81 8.82
C SER A 68 10.63 4.43 9.55
N ILE A 69 9.83 3.59 10.22
CA ILE A 69 8.66 4.04 10.99
C ILE A 69 9.14 4.88 12.17
N ALA A 70 8.71 6.14 12.21
CA ALA A 70 8.92 7.04 13.34
C ALA A 70 7.56 7.43 13.91
N VAL A 71 7.39 7.21 15.22
CA VAL A 71 6.15 7.51 15.96
C VAL A 71 6.43 8.58 17.00
N GLU A 72 5.62 9.62 17.01
CA GLU A 72 5.66 10.74 17.93
C GLU A 72 4.31 10.78 18.67
N SER A 73 4.29 10.38 19.93
CA SER A 73 3.10 10.48 20.79
C SER A 73 3.14 11.74 21.65
N ASP A 74 2.02 12.42 21.72
CA ASP A 74 1.82 13.53 22.65
C ASP A 74 1.40 12.96 24.01
N ARG A 75 1.96 13.48 25.11
CA ARG A 75 1.60 13.04 26.47
C ARG A 75 0.32 13.70 26.98
N GLU A 76 -0.08 14.81 26.39
CA GLU A 76 -1.27 15.59 26.77
C GLU A 76 -2.50 15.19 25.97
N THR A 77 -2.33 14.46 24.85
CA THR A 77 -3.43 13.99 24.01
C THR A 77 -3.37 12.48 23.77
N VAL A 78 -4.50 11.86 23.42
CA VAL A 78 -4.56 10.42 23.08
C VAL A 78 -4.15 10.19 21.60
N THR A 79 -3.43 11.13 20.99
CA THR A 79 -3.07 11.08 19.57
C THR A 79 -1.57 10.84 19.38
N ALA A 80 -1.25 10.09 18.35
CA ALA A 80 0.12 9.87 17.89
C ALA A 80 0.23 10.23 16.41
N ARG A 81 1.37 10.80 16.03
CA ARG A 81 1.74 11.05 14.64
C ARG A 81 2.78 10.04 14.23
N ALA A 82 2.64 9.47 13.04
CA ALA A 82 3.61 8.54 12.51
C ALA A 82 3.98 8.87 11.07
N ARG A 83 5.22 8.55 10.70
CA ARG A 83 5.72 8.62 9.33
C ARG A 83 6.46 7.34 9.01
N SER A 84 6.38 6.90 7.75
CA SER A 84 7.08 5.73 7.24
C SER A 84 7.38 5.93 5.75
N TYR A 85 8.33 5.16 5.22
CA TYR A 85 8.48 5.00 3.78
C TYR A 85 7.85 3.68 3.36
N VAL A 86 7.20 3.68 2.21
CA VAL A 86 6.62 2.49 1.60
C VAL A 86 7.17 2.28 0.19
N THR A 87 7.55 1.05 -0.11
CA THR A 87 7.85 0.60 -1.47
C THR A 87 6.87 -0.51 -1.82
N VAL A 88 6.16 -0.36 -2.94
CA VAL A 88 5.21 -1.35 -3.43
C VAL A 88 5.85 -2.16 -4.55
N PHE A 89 5.98 -3.46 -4.34
CA PHE A 89 6.52 -4.39 -5.33
C PHE A 89 5.37 -5.11 -6.05
N PRO A 90 5.24 -4.98 -7.38
CA PRO A 90 4.33 -5.83 -8.13
C PRO A 90 4.92 -7.24 -8.26
N HIS A 91 4.14 -8.27 -7.95
CA HIS A 91 4.46 -9.64 -8.28
C HIS A 91 4.00 -9.90 -9.72
N ALA A 92 4.97 -10.02 -10.65
CA ALA A 92 4.65 -10.47 -11.99
C ALA A 92 4.14 -11.92 -11.91
N ALA A 93 2.97 -12.20 -12.48
CA ALA A 93 2.49 -13.57 -12.62
C ALA A 93 3.60 -14.41 -13.28
N ALA A 94 3.90 -15.58 -12.70
CA ALA A 94 4.80 -16.55 -13.30
C ALA A 94 4.24 -16.97 -14.67
N GLY A 95 4.71 -16.30 -15.71
CA GLY A 95 4.12 -16.38 -17.05
C GLY A 95 4.79 -15.50 -18.10
N LEU A 96 5.77 -14.66 -17.73
CA LEU A 96 6.67 -14.07 -18.70
C LEU A 96 7.67 -15.13 -19.17
N SER A 97 7.21 -16.06 -20.00
CA SER A 97 8.10 -16.69 -20.95
C SER A 97 8.74 -15.57 -21.74
N SER A 98 10.04 -15.34 -21.54
CA SER A 98 10.85 -14.50 -22.41
C SER A 98 10.99 -15.19 -23.76
N ARG A 99 9.87 -15.32 -24.49
CA ARG A 99 9.91 -15.73 -25.88
C ARG A 99 10.47 -14.55 -26.64
N SER A 100 11.78 -14.59 -26.87
CA SER A 100 12.44 -13.75 -27.87
C SER A 100 11.66 -13.90 -29.17
N LEU A 101 10.91 -12.86 -29.54
CA LEU A 101 10.31 -12.76 -30.86
C LEU A 101 11.47 -12.50 -31.83
N PRO A 102 11.78 -13.41 -32.78
CA PRO A 102 12.78 -13.12 -33.79
C PRO A 102 12.25 -11.96 -34.65
N GLY A 103 12.89 -10.79 -34.58
CA GLY A 103 12.70 -9.72 -35.56
C GLY A 103 12.22 -8.36 -35.06
N LEU A 104 11.93 -8.15 -33.76
CA LEU A 104 11.54 -6.81 -33.30
C LEU A 104 12.76 -5.94 -33.01
N ARG A 105 13.23 -5.22 -34.02
CA ARG A 105 14.18 -4.12 -33.84
C ARG A 105 13.49 -3.06 -32.97
N ARG A 106 14.03 -2.83 -31.76
CA ARG A 106 13.64 -1.69 -30.91
C ARG A 106 13.98 -0.40 -31.66
N THR A 107 13.03 0.19 -32.36
CA THR A 107 13.10 1.61 -32.69
C THR A 107 12.61 2.37 -31.46
N GLY A 108 13.55 3.06 -30.81
CA GLY A 108 13.26 3.84 -29.63
C GLY A 108 12.29 4.97 -29.98
N ASN A 109 11.08 4.89 -29.47
CA ASN A 109 10.36 6.00 -28.85
C ASN A 109 9.09 5.42 -28.20
N SER A 110 9.02 5.38 -26.88
CA SER A 110 7.76 5.08 -26.19
C SER A 110 7.59 6.09 -25.05
N PRO A 111 6.51 6.90 -25.04
CA PRO A 111 6.28 7.86 -23.99
C PRO A 111 5.86 7.09 -22.74
N SER A 112 6.62 7.29 -21.66
CA SER A 112 6.29 6.82 -20.33
C SER A 112 4.91 7.34 -19.92
N ARG A 113 3.89 6.49 -20.03
CA ARG A 113 2.63 6.69 -19.31
C ARG A 113 2.90 6.42 -17.84
N ASN A 114 3.12 7.50 -17.09
CA ASN A 114 3.07 7.51 -15.63
C ASN A 114 1.67 7.08 -15.19
N LEU A 115 1.53 5.83 -14.79
CA LEU A 115 0.41 5.39 -13.98
C LEU A 115 0.84 5.56 -12.53
N SER A 116 0.67 6.79 -12.03
CA SER A 116 0.68 7.04 -10.59
C SER A 116 -0.69 6.63 -10.08
N CYS A 117 -0.82 5.41 -9.57
CA CYS A 117 -1.93 5.10 -8.67
C CYS A 117 -1.63 5.80 -7.36
N TRP A 118 -2.38 6.86 -7.09
CA TRP A 118 -2.63 7.38 -5.75
C TRP A 118 -3.99 6.85 -5.31
#